data_AF-A0A1E9ZE18-F1
#
_entry.id   AF-A0A1E9ZE18-F1
#
_cell.length_a   1.000
_cell.length_b   1.000
_cell.length_c   1.000
_cell.angle_alpha   90.00
_cell.angle_beta   90.00
_cell.angle_gamma   90.00
#
_symmetry.space_group_name_H-M   'P 1'
#
loop_
_entity.id
_entity.type
_entity.pdbx_description
1 polymer ?
#
loop_
_entity_poly.entity_id
_entity_poly.type
_entity_poly.pdbx_seq_one_letter_code
_entity_poly.pdbx_strand_id
1 'polypeptide(L)' 'MDRMLIVGVNEMARFLGMTPASLLRRGELPEPDFMSHSEKRIWLPATAEAWNAEYTSRPEYGEWGRRRREKKQAAEELAD' A
#
# COMPACT_ATOMS: atom_id res chain seq x y z
N MET A 1 24.32 2.68 5.65
CA MET A 1 23.01 2.18 5.21
C MET A 1 22.15 2.15 6.45
N ASP A 2 21.17 3.05 6.51
CA ASP A 2 20.27 3.17 7.65
C ASP A 2 19.53 1.83 7.82
N ARG A 3 19.70 1.17 8.96
CA ARG A 3 19.09 -0.13 9.28
C ARG A 3 17.64 0.11 9.71
N MET A 4 16.85 0.71 8.82
CA MET A 4 15.44 0.93 9.07
C MET A 4 14.70 -0.40 8.96
N LEU A 5 13.95 -0.75 10.00
CA LEU A 5 13.02 -1.87 10.01
C LEU A 5 11.61 -1.31 10.02
N ILE A 6 10.74 -1.89 9.20
CA ILE A 6 9.34 -1.48 9.10
C ILE A 6 8.51 -2.40 9.99
N VAL A 7 8.04 -1.90 11.13
CA VAL A 7 7.33 -2.74 12.11
C VAL A 7 5.82 -2.54 11.99
N GLY A 8 5.15 -3.55 11.44
CA GLY A 8 3.69 -3.56 11.32
C GLY A 8 3.12 -2.66 10.21
N VAL A 9 1.81 -2.75 10.04
CA VAL A 9 1.07 -2.15 8.91
C VAL A 9 1.16 -0.62 8.90
N ASN A 10 1.12 0.02 10.06
CA ASN A 10 1.14 1.48 10.16
C ASN A 10 2.48 2.07 9.68
N GLU A 11 3.59 1.44 10.04
CA GLU A 11 4.90 1.88 9.56
C GLU A 11 5.09 1.57 8.07
N MET A 12 4.60 0.42 7.60
CA MET A 12 4.65 0.09 6.18
C MET A 12 3.87 1.11 5.34
N ALA A 13 2.69 1.52 5.81
CA ALA A 13 1.89 2.54 5.14
C ALA A 13 2.61 3.89 5.11
N ARG A 14 3.20 4.32 6.24
CA ARG A 14 3.99 5.56 6.32
C ARG A 14 5.20 5.53 5.39
N PHE A 15 5.95 4.43 5.40
CA PHE A 15 7.11 4.23 4.55
C PHE A 15 6.74 4.31 3.06
N LEU A 16 5.63 3.70 2.65
CA LEU A 16 5.14 3.76 1.27
C LEU A 16 4.36 5.05 0.95
N GLY A 17 4.31 6.03 1.86
CA GLY A 17 3.66 7.33 1.63
C GLY A 17 2.13 7.28 1.49
N MET A 18 1.46 6.32 2.16
CA MET A 18 0.00 6.16 2.08
C MET A 18 -0.66 5.98 3.45
N THR A 19 -1.98 5.99 3.49
CA THR A 19 -2.73 5.73 4.72
C THR A 19 -2.81 4.23 5.01
N PRO A 20 -2.87 3.80 6.28
CA PRO A 20 -3.05 2.38 6.63
C PRO A 20 -4.31 1.77 5.98
N ALA A 21 -5.40 2.53 5.90
CA ALA A 21 -6.61 2.11 5.20
C ALA A 21 -6.38 1.89 3.70
N SER A 22 -5.59 2.74 3.04
CA SER A 22 -5.24 2.56 1.63
C SER A 22 -4.34 1.34 1.42
N LEU A 23 -3.45 1.05 2.37
CA LEU A 23 -2.58 -0.13 2.31
C LEU A 23 -3.40 -1.42 2.46
N LEU A 24 -4.30 -1.48 3.45
CA LEU A 24 -5.15 -2.65 3.70
C LEU A 24 -6.13 -2.94 2.55
N ARG A 25 -6.57 -1.91 1.82
CA ARG A 25 -7.38 -2.08 0.60
C ARG A 25 -6.66 -2.80 -0.53
N ARG A 26 -5.33 -2.88 -0.48
CA ARG A 26 -4.52 -3.60 -1.47
C ARG A 26 -4.57 -5.11 -1.29
N GLY A 27 -5.12 -5.58 -0.17
CA GLY A 27 -5.28 -7.00 0.12
C GLY A 27 -4.09 -7.56 0.88
N GLU A 28 -3.60 -8.71 0.44
CA GLU A 28 -2.54 -9.44 1.13
C GLU A 28 -1.19 -8.72 1.04
N LEU A 29 -0.63 -8.46 2.22
CA LEU A 29 0.71 -7.90 2.39
C LEU A 29 1.77 -8.97 2.13
N PRO A 30 3.01 -8.59 1.78
CA PRO A 30 4.07 -9.56 1.55
C PRO A 30 4.39 -10.30 2.85
N GLU A 31 4.97 -11.50 2.71
CA GLU A 31 5.48 -12.23 3.86
C GLU A 31 6.51 -11.37 4.62
N PRO A 32 6.45 -11.32 5.96
CA PRO A 32 7.42 -10.55 6.73
C PRO A 32 8.81 -11.20 6.69
N ASP A 33 9.84 -10.39 6.54
CA ASP A 33 11.24 -10.83 6.66
C ASP A 33 11.55 -11.37 8.07
N PHE A 34 10.88 -10.80 9.09
CA PHE A 34 11.01 -11.25 10.47
C PHE A 34 9.68 -11.22 11.22
N MET A 35 9.53 -12.15 12.15
CA MET A 35 8.50 -12.11 13.17
C MET A 35 9.11 -11.69 14.50
N SER A 36 8.53 -10.70 15.17
CA SER A 36 8.95 -10.33 16.52
C SER A 36 8.48 -11.36 17.55
N HIS A 37 9.08 -11.34 18.74
CA HIS A 37 8.63 -12.14 19.88
C HIS A 37 7.17 -11.88 20.31
N SER A 38 6.61 -10.71 19.94
CA SER A 38 5.20 -10.36 20.18
C SER A 38 4.35 -10.52 18.91
N GLU A 39 4.76 -11.40 18.01
CA GLU A 39 4.07 -11.73 16.74
C GLU A 39 3.87 -10.53 15.80
N LYS A 40 4.66 -9.47 15.98
CA LYS A 40 4.63 -8.34 15.04
C LYS A 40 5.37 -8.72 13.77
N ARG A 41 4.72 -8.48 12.65
CA ARG A 41 5.30 -8.60 11.30
C ARG A 41 6.29 -7.46 11.07
N ILE A 42 7.50 -7.79 10.63
CA ILE A 42 8.57 -6.83 10.36
C ILE A 42 9.05 -7.04 8.93
N TRP A 43 9.19 -5.94 8.19
CA TRP A 43 9.71 -5.95 6.82
C TRP A 43 10.98 -5.11 6.70
N LEU A 44 11.83 -5.51 5.75
CA LEU A 44 12.89 -4.69 5.22
C LEU A 44 12.32 -3.67 4.22
N PRO A 45 12.95 -2.48 4.09
CA PRO A 45 12.57 -1.49 3.08
C PRO A 45 12.48 -2.10 1.68
N ALA A 46 13.49 -2.89 1.28
CA ALA A 46 13.53 -3.54 -0.03
C ALA A 46 12.32 -4.46 -0.28
N THR A 47 11.86 -5.20 0.74
CA THR A 47 10.70 -6.09 0.65
C THR A 47 9.41 -5.29 0.46
N ALA A 48 9.24 -4.22 1.22
CA ALA A 48 8.09 -3.32 1.09
C ALA A 48 8.08 -2.60 -0.27
N GLU A 49 9.24 -2.16 -0.76
CA GLU A 49 9.40 -1.50 -2.07
C GLU A 49 9.11 -2.46 -3.23
N ALA A 50 9.70 -3.67 -3.20
CA ALA A 50 9.50 -4.68 -4.24
C ALA A 50 8.03 -5.09 -4.35
N TRP A 51 7.38 -5.34 -3.21
CA TRP A 51 5.95 -5.65 -3.18
C TRP A 51 5.11 -4.48 -3.71
N ASN A 52 5.41 -3.25 -3.30
CA ASN A 52 4.68 -2.07 -3.76
C ASN A 52 4.86 -1.87 -5.27
N ALA A 53 6.06 -2.08 -5.80
CA ALA A 53 6.34 -1.98 -7.24
C ALA A 53 5.63 -3.07 -8.05
N GLU A 54 5.58 -4.30 -7.55
CA GLU A 54 4.81 -5.37 -8.19
C GLU A 54 3.32 -5.04 -8.19
N TYR A 55 2.79 -4.61 -7.04
CA TYR A 55 1.38 -4.25 -6.90
C TYR A 55 0.97 -3.11 -7.85
N THR A 56 1.77 -2.05 -7.95
CA THR A 56 1.47 -0.89 -8.82
C THR A 56 1.69 -1.19 -10.30
N SER A 57 2.44 -2.23 -10.64
CA SER A 57 2.61 -2.70 -12.02
C SER A 57 1.38 -3.45 -12.55
N ARG A 58 0.45 -3.86 -11.69
CA ARG A 58 -0.77 -4.55 -12.11
C ARG A 58 -1.68 -3.60 -12.90
N PRO A 59 -2.21 -4.02 -14.08
CA PRO A 59 -3.05 -3.16 -14.92
C PRO A 59 -4.31 -2.68 -14.18
N GLU A 60 -4.81 -3.49 -13.26
CA GLU A 60 -5.96 -3.19 -12.40
C GLU A 60 -5.75 -1.95 -11.52
N TYR A 61 -4.51 -1.63 -11.16
CA TYR A 61 -4.20 -0.42 -10.38
C TYR A 61 -4.38 0.86 -11.20
N GLY A 62 -3.96 0.85 -12.47
CA GLY A 62 -4.19 1.94 -13.43
C GLY A 62 -5.68 2.15 -13.71
N GLU A 63 -6.42 1.05 -13.83
CA GLU A 63 -7.88 1.05 -14.01
C GLU A 63 -8.62 1.54 -12.76
N TRP A 64 -8.16 1.22 -11.54
CA TRP A 64 -8.75 1.74 -10.30
C TRP A 64 -8.56 3.27 -10.18
N GLY A 65 -7.40 3.77 -10.60
CA GLY A 65 -7.13 5.20 -10.71
C GLY A 65 -8.00 5.91 -11.75
N ARG A 66 -8.29 5.27 -12.89
CA ARG A 66 -9.28 5.76 -13.87
C ARG A 66 -10.70 5.77 -13.31
N ARG A 67 -11.17 4.64 -12.76
CA ARG A 67 -12.52 4.50 -12.19
C ARG A 67 -12.80 5.51 -11.09
N ARG A 68 -11.79 5.83 -10.25
CA ARG A 68 -11.94 6.88 -9.22
C ARG A 68 -12.07 8.29 -9.82
N ARG A 69 -11.36 8.59 -10.90
CA ARG A 69 -11.48 9.88 -11.61
C ARG A 69 -12.83 10.01 -12.31
N GLU A 70 -13.27 8.96 -12.99
CA GLU A 70 -14.58 8.90 -13.64
C GLU A 70 -15.73 9.05 -12.63
N LYS A 71 -15.65 8.37 -11.47
CA LYS A 71 -16.64 8.53 -10.40
C LYS A 71 -16.68 9.94 -9.82
N LYS A 72 -15.54 10.64 -9.74
CA LYS A 72 -15.48 12.02 -9.27
C LYS A 72 -16.12 12.96 -10.30
N GLN A 73 -15.81 12.78 -11.58
CA GLN A 73 -16.40 13.59 -12.67
C GLN A 73 -17.91 13.38 -12.79
N ALA A 74 -18.39 12.13 -12.73
CA ALA A 74 -19.82 11.84 -12.76
C ALA A 74 -20.59 12.42 -11.56
N ALA A 75 -19.95 12.56 -10.40
CA ALA A 75 -20.55 13.18 -9.22
C ALA A 75 -20.59 14.72 -9.32
N GLU A 76 -19.67 15.33 -10.08
CA GLU A 76 -19.65 16.77 -10.36
C GLU A 76 -20.69 17.13 -11.45
N GLU A 77 -20.90 16.29 -12.47
CA GLU A 77 -21.92 16.50 -13.52
C GLU A 77 -23.38 16.31 -13.04
N LEU A 78 -23.62 15.53 -11.98
CA LEU A 78 -24.95 15.34 -11.39
C LEU A 78 -25.36 16.42 -10.38
N ALA A 79 -24.44 17.33 -10.06
CA ALA A 79 -24.64 18.42 -9.09
C ALA A 79 -24.89 19.79 -9.76
N ASP A 80 -24.89 19.84 -11.09
CA ASP A 80 -25.27 20.98 -11.94
C ASP A 80 -26.66 20.72 -12.56
#